data_AF-A0A2R6RFW0-F1
#
_entry.id   AF-A0A2R6RFW0-F1
#
_cell.length_a   1.000
_cell.length_b   1.000
_cell.length_c   1.000
_cell.angle_alpha   90.00
_cell.angle_beta   90.00
_cell.angle_gamma   90.00
#
_symmetry.space_group_name_H-M   'P 1'
#
loop_
_entity.id
_entity.type
_entity.pdbx_description
1 polymer ?
#
loop_
_entity_poly.entity_id
_entity_poly.type
_entity_poly.pdbx_seq_one_letter_code
_entity_poly.pdbx_strand_id
1 'polypeptide(L)'
;MSLRPNSRTEVRKKAYKASVDADEARRRREDNLVEIRKYKREDNLLKKRREGMILPFQQLSDALQTAAAIEKRLESIPVMVQGVWSEDPSAQIEATTQFRKLLSIERSPPIEEVIKAGVVPRFVDFLGRHDLPQLQSILKLLLNKVLSPSLCNF
;
A
#
# COMPACT_ATOMS: atom_id res chain seq x y z
N MET A 1 23.44 54.31 74.77
CA MET A 1 24.33 53.85 73.69
C MET A 1 23.54 52.97 72.74
N SER A 2 23.32 53.38 71.48
CA SER A 2 22.58 52.60 70.48
C SER A 2 23.54 51.72 69.66
N LEU A 3 23.40 50.40 69.75
CA LEU A 3 24.16 49.45 68.95
C LEU A 3 23.61 49.43 67.51
N ARG A 4 24.41 49.92 66.55
CA ARG A 4 24.07 49.93 65.13
C ARG A 4 24.24 48.50 64.56
N PRO A 5 23.24 47.91 63.88
CA PRO A 5 23.40 46.60 63.25
C PRO A 5 24.50 46.62 62.20
N ASN A 6 25.47 45.70 62.31
CA ASN A 6 26.63 45.63 61.43
C ASN A 6 26.26 45.02 60.07
N SER A 7 26.63 45.65 58.95
CA SER A 7 26.29 45.22 57.57
C SER A 7 26.69 43.78 57.24
N ARG A 8 27.68 43.25 57.96
CA ARG A 8 28.16 41.86 57.86
C ARG A 8 27.11 40.80 58.27
N THR A 9 26.16 41.14 59.16
CA THR A 9 25.09 40.20 59.56
C THR A 9 23.97 40.14 58.53
N GLU A 10 23.71 41.24 57.81
CA GLU A 10 22.70 41.31 56.74
C GLU A 10 23.10 40.49 55.51
N VAL A 11 24.39 40.52 55.13
CA VAL A 11 24.92 39.67 54.05
C VAL A 11 24.81 38.19 54.40
N ARG A 12 25.06 37.84 55.67
CA ARG A 12 24.99 36.45 56.15
C ARG A 12 23.55 35.93 56.24
N LYS A 13 22.58 36.80 56.55
CA LYS A 13 21.15 36.45 56.52
C LYS A 13 20.61 36.26 55.10
N LYS A 14 21.07 37.05 54.12
CA LYS A 14 20.68 36.89 52.71
C LYS A 14 21.13 35.56 52.10
N ALA A 15 22.28 35.03 52.51
CA ALA A 15 22.77 33.74 52.01
C ALA A 15 22.00 32.52 52.56
N TYR A 16 21.34 32.65 53.72
CA TYR A 16 20.64 31.52 54.37
C TYR A 16 19.20 31.32 53.90
N LYS A 17 18.60 32.32 53.22
CA LYS A 17 17.33 32.17 52.49
C LYS A 17 17.57 32.30 50.98
N ALA A 18 18.35 31.38 50.42
CA ALA A 18 18.22 31.08 48.99
C ALA A 18 16.92 30.29 48.78
N SER A 19 15.77 30.94 48.98
CA SER A 19 14.51 30.43 48.43
C SER A 19 14.70 30.37 46.91
N VAL A 20 14.37 29.23 46.30
CA VAL A 20 14.33 29.05 44.85
C VAL A 20 13.80 30.34 44.22
N ASP A 21 14.65 31.00 43.43
CA ASP A 21 14.30 32.26 42.77
C ASP A 21 13.06 32.00 41.92
N ALA A 22 11.96 32.65 42.28
CA ALA A 22 10.65 32.40 41.67
C ALA A 22 10.64 32.74 40.18
N ASP A 23 11.44 33.74 39.78
CA ASP A 23 11.62 34.12 38.38
C ASP A 23 12.40 33.05 37.62
N GLU A 24 13.42 32.45 38.24
CA GLU A 24 14.18 31.36 37.66
C GLU A 24 13.35 30.07 37.55
N ALA A 25 12.48 29.77 38.53
CA ALA A 25 11.53 28.66 38.45
C ALA A 25 10.49 28.87 37.34
N ARG A 26 10.07 30.10 37.11
CA ARG A 26 9.17 30.47 36.01
C ARG A 26 9.86 30.32 34.65
N ARG A 27 11.08 30.84 34.50
CA ARG A 27 11.89 30.68 33.28
C ARG A 27 12.07 29.21 32.92
N ARG A 28 12.44 28.36 33.88
CA ARG A 28 12.57 26.92 33.66
C ARG A 28 11.30 26.24 33.16
N ARG A 29 10.12 26.66 33.62
CA ARG A 29 8.84 26.13 33.13
C ARG A 29 8.56 26.56 31.70
N GLU A 30 8.84 27.82 31.38
CA GLU A 30 8.67 28.38 30.04
C GLU A 30 9.63 27.72 29.04
N ASP A 31 10.90 27.56 29.42
CA ASP A 31 11.94 26.91 28.60
C ASP A 31 11.59 25.44 28.32
N ASN A 32 11.17 24.69 29.35
CA ASN A 32 10.77 23.29 29.20
C ASN A 32 9.57 23.13 28.25
N LEU A 33 8.58 24.02 28.34
CA LEU A 33 7.43 24.01 27.43
C LEU A 33 7.82 24.31 25.98
N VAL A 34 8.75 25.24 25.76
CA VAL A 34 9.26 25.56 24.43
C VAL A 34 10.06 24.40 23.86
N GLU A 35 10.89 23.75 24.69
CA GLU A 35 11.67 22.58 24.32
C GLU A 35 10.78 21.40 23.92
N ILE A 36 9.73 21.10 24.70
CA ILE A 36 8.74 20.07 24.35
C ILE A 36 8.06 20.37 23.01
N ARG A 37 7.69 21.63 22.76
CA ARG A 37 7.07 22.04 21.48
C ARG A 37 8.03 21.90 20.31
N LYS A 38 9.31 22.25 20.51
CA LYS A 38 10.36 22.10 19.49
C LYS A 38 10.58 20.63 19.19
N TYR A 39 10.73 19.79 20.21
CA TYR A 39 10.88 18.35 20.08
C TYR A 39 9.68 17.71 19.35
N LYS A 40 8.45 18.07 19.72
CA LYS A 40 7.24 17.59 19.01
C LYS A 40 7.21 18.03 17.54
N ARG A 41 7.66 19.24 17.21
CA ARG A 41 7.71 19.70 15.81
C ARG A 41 8.77 18.93 15.03
N GLU A 42 9.93 18.74 15.62
CA GLU A 42 11.06 18.02 15.02
C GLU A 42 10.74 16.53 14.81
N ASP A 43 10.12 15.88 15.80
CA ASP A 43 9.68 14.49 15.72
C ASP A 43 8.62 14.28 14.62
N ASN A 44 7.63 15.18 14.52
CA ASN A 44 6.66 15.16 13.42
C ASN A 44 7.31 15.38 12.04
N LEU A 45 8.34 16.22 11.96
CA LEU A 45 9.07 16.45 10.70
C LEU A 45 9.92 15.23 10.31
N LEU A 46 10.59 14.60 11.28
CA LEU A 46 11.32 13.34 11.11
C LEU A 46 10.39 12.21 10.67
N LYS A 47 9.19 12.13 11.26
CA LYS A 47 8.16 11.15 10.89
C LYS A 47 7.69 11.36 9.45
N LYS A 48 7.38 12.60 9.06
CA LYS A 48 7.04 12.94 7.66
C LYS A 48 8.15 12.61 6.66
N ARG A 49 9.42 12.85 7.01
CA ARG A 49 10.55 12.48 6.14
C ARG A 49 10.71 10.96 6.01
N ARG A 50 10.53 10.21 7.11
CA ARG A 50 10.58 8.73 7.09
C ARG A 50 9.43 8.15 6.28
N GLU A 51 8.19 8.56 6.57
CA GLU A 51 6.99 8.06 5.91
C GLU A 51 6.92 8.49 4.43
N GLY A 52 7.36 9.71 4.12
CA GLY A 52 7.44 10.23 2.75
C GLY A 52 8.44 9.50 1.84
N MET A 53 9.40 8.75 2.41
CA MET A 53 10.31 7.88 1.64
C MET A 53 9.87 6.41 1.59
N ILE A 54 9.02 5.96 2.53
CA ILE A 54 8.51 4.59 2.56
C ILE A 54 7.36 4.39 1.56
N LEU A 55 6.45 5.37 1.44
CA LEU A 55 5.31 5.28 0.52
C LEU A 55 5.71 5.12 -0.96
N PRO A 56 6.67 5.89 -1.52
CA PRO A 56 7.08 5.71 -2.91
C PRO A 56 7.77 4.36 -3.14
N PHE A 57 8.60 3.92 -2.20
CA PHE A 57 9.35 2.66 -2.33
C PHE A 57 8.44 1.42 -2.24
N GLN A 58 7.48 1.42 -1.31
CA GLN A 58 6.49 0.35 -1.17
C GLN A 58 5.59 0.24 -2.41
N GLN A 59 5.15 1.39 -2.96
CA GLN A 59 4.35 1.43 -4.19
C GLN A 59 5.13 0.98 -5.43
N LEU A 60 6.41 1.34 -5.54
CA LEU A 60 7.30 0.88 -6.61
C LEU A 60 7.60 -0.62 -6.51
N SER A 61 7.81 -1.15 -5.29
CA SER A 61 8.06 -2.57 -5.10
C SER A 61 6.84 -3.43 -5.42
N ASP A 62 5.64 -3.01 -5.03
CA ASP A 62 4.39 -3.71 -5.38
C ASP A 62 4.15 -3.67 -6.89
N ALA A 63 4.36 -2.51 -7.53
CA ALA A 63 4.21 -2.37 -8.97
C ALA A 63 5.16 -3.29 -9.74
N LEU A 64 6.43 -3.35 -9.34
CA LEU A 64 7.43 -4.21 -9.99
C LEU A 64 7.15 -5.70 -9.81
N GLN A 65 6.67 -6.10 -8.62
CA GLN A 65 6.25 -7.49 -8.36
C GLN A 65 5.01 -7.87 -9.19
N THR A 66 4.04 -6.97 -9.32
CA THR A 66 2.87 -7.21 -10.19
C THR A 66 3.25 -7.28 -11.66
N ALA A 67 4.17 -6.44 -12.14
CA ALA A 67 4.63 -6.46 -13.52
C ALA A 67 5.33 -7.78 -13.88
N ALA A 68 6.27 -8.24 -13.04
CA ALA A 68 6.95 -9.52 -13.26
C ALA A 68 5.98 -10.73 -13.20
N ALA A 69 4.96 -10.66 -12.33
CA ALA A 69 3.92 -11.68 -12.27
C ALA A 69 3.04 -11.68 -13.53
N ILE A 70 2.75 -10.51 -14.10
CA ILE A 70 2.00 -10.37 -15.36
C ILE A 70 2.83 -10.91 -16.52
N GLU A 71 4.11 -10.55 -16.65
CA GLU A 71 4.99 -11.05 -17.72
C GLU A 71 5.04 -12.58 -17.76
N LYS A 72 5.25 -13.22 -16.60
CA LYS A 72 5.26 -14.68 -16.50
C LYS A 72 3.91 -15.32 -16.88
N ARG A 73 2.79 -14.62 -16.64
CA ARG A 73 1.45 -15.08 -17.04
C ARG A 73 1.24 -14.89 -18.54
N LEU A 74 1.77 -13.82 -19.14
CA LEU A 74 1.71 -13.58 -20.58
C LEU A 74 2.47 -14.66 -21.35
N GLU A 75 3.64 -15.10 -20.86
CA GLU A 75 4.41 -16.21 -21.44
C GLU A 75 3.61 -17.54 -21.48
N SER A 76 2.66 -17.73 -20.57
CA SER A 76 1.80 -18.93 -20.54
C SER A 76 0.61 -18.87 -21.50
N ILE A 77 0.31 -17.73 -22.13
CA ILE A 77 -0.84 -17.57 -23.05
C ILE A 77 -0.81 -18.61 -24.17
N PRO A 78 0.29 -18.81 -24.91
CA PRO A 78 0.33 -19.79 -25.99
C PRO A 78 -0.01 -21.22 -25.55
N VAL A 79 0.43 -21.62 -24.34
CA VAL A 79 0.16 -22.95 -23.77
C VAL A 79 -1.33 -23.08 -23.41
N MET A 80 -1.91 -22.05 -22.79
CA MET A 80 -3.35 -22.04 -22.48
C MET A 80 -4.20 -22.06 -23.75
N VAL A 81 -3.81 -21.32 -24.79
CA VAL A 81 -4.47 -21.36 -26.10
C VAL A 81 -4.48 -22.80 -26.60
N GLN A 82 -3.33 -23.48 -26.62
CA GLN A 82 -3.23 -24.86 -27.06
C GLN A 82 -4.17 -25.81 -26.30
N GLY A 83 -4.30 -25.63 -24.98
CA GLY A 83 -5.25 -26.39 -24.15
C GLY A 83 -6.73 -26.13 -24.50
N VAL A 84 -7.10 -24.89 -24.82
CA VAL A 84 -8.46 -24.53 -25.28
C VAL A 84 -8.76 -25.15 -26.65
N TRP A 85 -7.76 -25.28 -27.52
CA TRP A 85 -7.93 -25.89 -28.84
C TRP A 85 -7.91 -27.42 -28.83
N SER A 86 -7.42 -28.04 -27.75
CA SER A 86 -7.38 -29.50 -27.59
C SER A 86 -8.78 -30.15 -27.65
N GLU A 87 -8.81 -31.46 -27.86
CA GLU A 87 -10.04 -32.26 -27.87
C GLU A 87 -10.40 -32.83 -26.48
N ASP A 88 -9.47 -32.78 -25.51
CA ASP A 88 -9.67 -33.28 -24.16
C ASP A 88 -10.47 -32.28 -23.30
N PRO A 89 -11.65 -32.68 -22.76
CA PRO A 89 -12.44 -31.83 -21.88
C PRO A 89 -11.69 -31.36 -20.63
N SER A 90 -10.79 -32.18 -20.08
CA SER A 90 -10.03 -31.82 -18.87
C SER A 90 -9.04 -30.69 -19.17
N ALA A 91 -8.26 -30.82 -20.24
CA ALA A 91 -7.36 -29.78 -20.72
C ALA A 91 -8.09 -28.46 -21.07
N GLN A 92 -9.28 -28.54 -21.67
CA GLN A 92 -10.11 -27.36 -21.97
C GLN A 92 -10.55 -26.63 -20.68
N ILE A 93 -11.00 -27.36 -19.66
CA ILE A 93 -11.42 -26.78 -18.37
C ILE A 93 -10.23 -26.14 -17.66
N GLU A 94 -9.08 -26.82 -17.64
CA GLU A 94 -7.86 -26.31 -17.02
C GLU A 94 -7.43 -25.01 -17.68
N ALA A 95 -7.29 -25.01 -19.01
CA ALA A 95 -6.87 -23.83 -19.76
C ALA A 95 -7.83 -22.65 -19.57
N THR A 96 -9.15 -22.90 -19.62
CA THR A 96 -10.17 -21.85 -19.40
C THR A 96 -10.12 -21.32 -17.97
N THR A 97 -9.84 -22.18 -16.98
CA THR A 97 -9.64 -21.77 -15.58
C THR A 97 -8.40 -20.88 -15.43
N GLN A 98 -7.32 -21.20 -16.14
CA GLN A 98 -6.11 -20.38 -16.13
C GLN A 98 -6.36 -19.01 -16.77
N PHE A 99 -7.10 -18.93 -17.88
CA PHE A 99 -7.54 -17.65 -18.46
C PHE A 99 -8.38 -16.82 -17.48
N ARG A 100 -9.31 -17.45 -16.75
CA ARG A 100 -10.07 -16.76 -15.70
C ARG A 100 -9.14 -16.17 -14.63
N LYS A 101 -8.14 -16.92 -14.17
CA LYS A 101 -7.17 -16.43 -13.16
C LYS A 101 -6.36 -15.26 -13.70
N LEU A 102 -5.93 -15.32 -14.96
CA LEU A 102 -5.18 -14.28 -15.63
C LEU A 102 -6.01 -12.99 -15.79
N LEU A 103 -7.31 -13.10 -16.07
CA LEU A 103 -8.22 -11.95 -16.17
C LEU A 103 -8.80 -11.47 -14.84
N SER A 104 -8.51 -12.18 -13.74
CA SER A 104 -8.92 -11.78 -12.38
C SER A 104 -7.91 -10.81 -11.72
N ILE A 105 -6.85 -10.42 -12.42
CA ILE A 105 -5.85 -9.46 -11.93
C ILE A 105 -6.51 -8.07 -11.85
N GLU A 106 -6.46 -7.44 -10.67
CA GLU A 106 -7.17 -6.19 -10.39
C GLU A 106 -6.59 -4.96 -11.11
N ARG A 107 -5.28 -4.96 -11.43
CA ARG A 107 -4.62 -3.89 -12.20
C ARG A 107 -4.37 -4.36 -13.62
N SER A 108 -4.99 -3.67 -14.58
CA SER A 108 -4.76 -3.81 -16.03
C SER A 108 -4.64 -5.29 -16.49
N PRO A 109 -5.74 -6.06 -16.44
CA PRO A 109 -5.71 -7.43 -16.95
C PRO A 109 -5.33 -7.43 -18.44
N PRO A 110 -4.52 -8.41 -18.91
CA PRO A 110 -4.04 -8.47 -20.29
C PRO A 110 -5.15 -8.95 -21.25
N ILE A 111 -6.19 -8.12 -21.40
CA ILE A 111 -7.38 -8.42 -22.20
C ILE A 111 -7.02 -8.37 -23.70
N GLU A 112 -6.20 -7.41 -24.11
CA GLU A 112 -5.81 -7.26 -25.52
C GLU A 112 -5.04 -8.48 -26.02
N GLU A 113 -4.15 -9.03 -25.22
CA GLU A 113 -3.34 -10.19 -25.54
C GLU A 113 -4.21 -11.43 -25.70
N VAL A 114 -5.22 -11.59 -24.84
CA VAL A 114 -6.22 -12.67 -24.94
C VAL A 114 -7.07 -12.51 -26.21
N ILE A 115 -7.46 -11.29 -26.57
CA ILE A 115 -8.19 -11.02 -27.81
C ILE A 115 -7.32 -11.31 -29.04
N LYS A 116 -6.06 -10.83 -29.05
CA LYS A 116 -5.07 -11.09 -30.11
C LYS A 116 -4.77 -12.58 -30.26
N ALA A 117 -4.80 -13.35 -29.17
CA ALA A 117 -4.65 -14.80 -29.20
C ALA A 117 -5.85 -15.54 -29.84
N GLY A 118 -6.97 -14.85 -30.13
CA GLY A 118 -8.07 -15.41 -30.90
C GLY A 118 -8.89 -16.48 -30.18
N VAL A 119 -8.87 -16.52 -28.85
CA VAL A 119 -9.60 -17.54 -28.06
C VAL A 119 -11.08 -17.21 -27.84
N VAL A 120 -11.49 -15.96 -28.07
CA VAL A 120 -12.87 -15.49 -27.83
C VAL A 120 -13.92 -16.24 -28.67
N PRO A 121 -13.76 -16.44 -29.99
CA PRO A 121 -14.74 -17.21 -30.78
C PRO A 121 -14.92 -18.64 -30.25
N ARG A 122 -13.81 -19.28 -29.85
CA ARG A 122 -13.82 -20.64 -29.31
C ARG A 122 -14.54 -20.73 -27.96
N PHE A 123 -14.42 -19.70 -27.13
CA PHE A 123 -15.19 -19.58 -25.89
C PHE A 123 -16.69 -19.43 -26.12
N VAL A 124 -17.09 -18.74 -27.19
CA VAL A 124 -18.50 -18.64 -27.59
C VAL A 124 -19.02 -20.01 -28.05
N ASP A 125 -18.25 -20.77 -28.83
CA ASP A 125 -18.63 -22.13 -29.26
C ASP A 125 -18.84 -23.07 -28.05
N PHE A 126 -17.99 -22.96 -27.03
CA PHE A 126 -18.10 -23.75 -25.81
C PHE A 126 -19.34 -23.42 -24.97
N LEU A 127 -19.90 -22.20 -25.08
CA LEU A 127 -21.18 -21.88 -24.45
C LEU A 127 -22.37 -22.59 -25.11
N GLY A 128 -22.24 -22.97 -26.39
CA GLY A 128 -23.25 -23.76 -27.10
C GLY A 128 -23.22 -25.25 -26.78
N ARG A 129 -22.15 -25.75 -26.15
CA ARG A 129 -22.01 -27.17 -25.76
C ARG A 129 -22.60 -27.40 -24.37
N HIS A 130 -23.70 -28.14 -24.27
CA HIS A 130 -24.37 -28.44 -23.00
C HIS A 130 -23.73 -29.58 -22.21
N ASP A 131 -22.76 -30.26 -22.82
CA ASP A 131 -22.14 -31.49 -22.31
C ASP A 131 -21.18 -31.22 -21.13
N LEU A 132 -20.76 -29.95 -20.95
CA LEU A 132 -19.77 -29.53 -19.96
C LEU A 132 -20.25 -28.32 -19.14
N PRO A 133 -21.14 -28.50 -18.15
CA PRO A 133 -21.70 -27.40 -17.35
C PRO A 133 -20.66 -26.61 -16.54
N GLN A 134 -19.56 -27.27 -16.14
CA GLN A 134 -18.45 -26.61 -15.45
C GLN A 134 -17.74 -25.59 -16.35
N LEU A 135 -17.48 -25.98 -17.61
CA LEU A 135 -16.85 -25.12 -18.61
C LEU A 135 -17.73 -23.89 -18.88
N GLN A 136 -19.04 -24.07 -19.05
CA GLN A 136 -19.98 -22.96 -19.26
C GLN A 136 -20.00 -21.95 -18.10
N SER A 137 -19.94 -22.44 -16.87
CA SER A 137 -19.96 -21.58 -15.68
C SER A 137 -18.72 -20.69 -15.63
N ILE A 138 -17.55 -21.23 -15.98
CA ILE A 138 -16.29 -20.47 -16.04
C ILE A 138 -16.34 -19.45 -17.18
N LEU A 139 -16.81 -19.86 -18.36
CA LEU A 139 -16.90 -18.99 -19.54
C LEU A 139 -17.83 -17.81 -19.34
N LYS A 140 -18.99 -18.01 -18.71
CA LYS A 140 -19.91 -16.90 -18.37
C LYS A 140 -19.22 -15.86 -17.49
N LEU A 141 -18.46 -16.29 -16.48
CA LEU A 141 -17.72 -15.38 -15.60
C LEU A 141 -16.56 -14.69 -16.33
N LEU A 142 -15.83 -15.43 -17.17
CA LEU A 142 -14.72 -14.91 -17.96
C LEU A 142 -15.20 -13.83 -18.93
N LEU A 143 -16.27 -14.12 -19.69
CA LEU A 143 -16.85 -13.16 -20.62
C LEU A 143 -17.42 -11.95 -19.91
N ASN A 144 -18.06 -12.11 -18.74
CA ASN A 144 -18.50 -10.98 -17.94
C ASN A 144 -17.33 -10.05 -17.55
N LYS A 145 -16.15 -10.61 -17.26
CA LYS A 145 -14.94 -9.80 -16.98
C LYS A 145 -14.42 -9.06 -18.21
N VAL A 146 -14.43 -9.71 -19.39
CA VAL A 146 -14.00 -9.08 -20.65
C VAL A 146 -15.01 -8.02 -21.12
N LEU A 147 -16.30 -8.22 -20.87
CA LEU A 147 -17.39 -7.32 -21.27
C LEU A 147 -17.71 -6.25 -20.23
N SER A 148 -17.24 -6.36 -18.98
CA SER A 148 -17.55 -5.39 -17.93
C SER A 148 -16.85 -4.05 -18.21
N PRO A 149 -17.61 -2.97 -18.46
CA PRO A 149 -17.05 -1.66 -18.83
C PRO A 149 -16.29 -0.98 -17.68
N SER A 150 -16.44 -1.46 -16.44
CA SER A 150 -15.79 -0.90 -15.25
C SER A 150 -14.29 -1.21 -15.14
N LEU A 151 -13.75 -2.10 -15.97
CA LEU A 151 -12.31 -2.42 -16.01
C LEU A 151 -11.56 -1.68 -17.14
N CYS A 152 -12.25 -0.88 -17.96
CA CYS A 152 -11.69 -0.06 -19.05
C CYS A 152 -11.43 1.40 -18.66
N ASN A 153 -11.38 1.74 -17.37
CA ASN A 153 -10.84 3.04 -16.98
C ASN A 153 -9.31 2.95 -16.98
N PHE A 154 -8.73 3.58 -18.01
CA PHE A 154 -7.33 3.98 -18.13
C PHE A 154 -6.75 4.53 -16.82
#